data_AF-A0A959ESC6-F1
#
_entry.id   AF-A0A959ESC6-F1
#
_cell.length_a   1.000
_cell.length_b   1.000
_cell.length_c   1.000
_cell.angle_alpha   90.00
_cell.angle_beta   90.00
_cell.angle_gamma   90.00
#
_symmetry.space_group_name_H-M   'P 1'
#
loop_
_entity.id
_entity.type
_entity.pdbx_description
1 polymer ?
#
loop_
_entity_poly.entity_id
_entity_poly.type
_entity_poly.pdbx_seq_one_letter_code
_entity_poly.pdbx_strand_id
1 'polypeptide(L)'
;MDYLDPGEVLQRVGEWPLLDVRTPSEYRQGHIPGALNLPLFSDEERVEVGTLYKQVSPEKAFLRGLDFAGARMRWYVEEARRMAPEGKAILHCWRGGDRSGSLAWLLAFSGFEVLVLRGGYKAYRNLIFSQFAERSLPLLVLGGPTGSGKTLILKALRALGEQVIDLEQLARHKGSAFGALGELSQPTVEQFENDLHAYVGNLDDGRRIWVENESRAIGRVFQPEGFWKQLIHAPLIELERNFQDRVRYLVEEYACF
;
A
#
# COMPACT_ATOMS: atom_id res chain seq x y z
N MET A 1 -13.00 -0.90 -24.16
CA MET A 1 -12.15 -0.69 -22.97
C MET A 1 -12.77 -1.50 -21.88
N ASP A 2 -12.06 -2.50 -21.42
CA ASP A 2 -12.57 -3.43 -20.42
C ASP A 2 -12.16 -2.94 -19.04
N TYR A 3 -13.08 -3.08 -18.09
CA TYR A 3 -12.92 -2.60 -16.74
C TYR A 3 -12.92 -3.78 -15.78
N LEU A 4 -12.02 -3.73 -14.81
CA LEU A 4 -11.96 -4.70 -13.71
C LEU A 4 -12.34 -4.01 -12.41
N ASP A 5 -13.09 -4.71 -11.56
CA ASP A 5 -13.33 -4.28 -10.20
C ASP A 5 -12.07 -4.50 -9.34
N PRO A 6 -11.91 -3.79 -8.20
CA PRO A 6 -10.68 -3.84 -7.42
C PRO A 6 -10.26 -5.25 -6.98
N GLY A 7 -11.21 -6.15 -6.69
CA GLY A 7 -10.92 -7.54 -6.33
C GLY A 7 -10.33 -8.36 -7.47
N GLU A 8 -10.81 -8.15 -8.70
CA GLU A 8 -10.29 -8.81 -9.90
C GLU A 8 -8.89 -8.30 -10.25
N VAL A 9 -8.63 -7.00 -10.04
CA VAL A 9 -7.28 -6.43 -10.22
C VAL A 9 -6.30 -7.08 -9.24
N LEU A 10 -6.67 -7.26 -7.97
CA LEU A 10 -5.80 -7.88 -6.97
C LEU A 10 -5.41 -9.31 -7.32
N GLN A 11 -6.30 -10.08 -7.96
CA GLN A 11 -6.01 -11.44 -8.43
C GLN A 11 -5.03 -11.48 -9.61
N ARG A 12 -4.87 -10.35 -10.33
CA ARG A 12 -3.98 -10.23 -11.50
C ARG A 12 -2.70 -9.45 -11.21
N VAL A 13 -2.50 -8.96 -9.98
CA VAL A 13 -1.25 -8.30 -9.59
C VAL A 13 -0.11 -9.30 -9.75
N GLY A 14 0.90 -8.93 -10.54
CA GLY A 14 2.04 -9.80 -10.88
C GLY A 14 1.86 -10.59 -12.17
N GLU A 15 0.63 -10.80 -12.65
CA GLU A 15 0.39 -11.35 -13.99
C GLU A 15 0.50 -10.26 -15.05
N TRP A 16 -0.13 -9.12 -14.80
CA TRP A 16 -0.11 -7.95 -15.69
C TRP A 16 0.48 -6.76 -14.93
N PRO A 17 1.42 -6.01 -15.54
CA PRO A 17 1.89 -4.77 -14.95
C PRO A 17 0.76 -3.79 -14.68
N LEU A 18 0.67 -3.34 -13.44
CA LEU A 18 -0.31 -2.37 -12.96
C LEU A 18 0.31 -0.97 -13.07
N LEU A 19 -0.19 -0.14 -13.97
CA LEU A 19 0.32 1.19 -14.25
C LEU A 19 -0.54 2.26 -13.56
N ASP A 20 0.05 2.95 -12.59
CA ASP A 20 -0.54 4.10 -11.92
C ASP A 20 -0.24 5.37 -12.72
N VAL A 21 -1.27 5.95 -13.32
CA VAL A 21 -1.13 7.15 -14.17
C VAL A 21 -1.30 8.46 -13.39
N ARG A 22 -1.43 8.38 -12.07
CA ARG A 22 -1.41 9.55 -11.19
C ARG A 22 -0.04 10.21 -11.18
N THR A 23 0.05 11.41 -10.62
CA THR A 23 1.32 12.11 -10.54
C THR A 23 2.32 11.42 -9.63
N PRO A 24 3.62 11.75 -9.73
CA PRO A 24 4.62 11.18 -8.83
C PRO A 24 4.34 11.44 -7.34
N SER A 25 3.80 12.61 -6.96
CA SER A 25 3.41 12.87 -5.56
C SER A 25 2.22 12.04 -5.11
N GLU A 26 1.18 11.90 -5.94
CA GLU A 26 0.02 11.03 -5.65
C GLU A 26 0.46 9.58 -5.46
N TYR A 27 1.42 9.09 -6.27
CA TYR A 27 1.97 7.74 -6.16
C TYR A 27 2.83 7.54 -4.90
N ARG A 28 3.71 8.50 -4.57
CA ARG A 28 4.53 8.47 -3.34
C ARG A 28 3.68 8.56 -2.07
N GLN A 29 2.54 9.25 -2.12
CA GLN A 29 1.61 9.33 -1.01
C GLN A 29 0.99 7.97 -0.68
N GLY A 30 0.77 7.13 -1.68
CA GLY A 30 0.33 5.75 -1.51
C GLY A 30 -0.08 5.17 -2.86
N HIS A 31 0.25 3.92 -3.13
CA HIS A 31 -0.07 3.21 -4.37
C HIS A 31 -0.37 1.74 -4.09
N ILE A 32 -1.06 1.09 -5.05
CA ILE A 32 -1.35 -0.34 -4.98
C ILE A 32 0.00 -1.09 -4.97
N PRO A 33 0.25 -2.01 -4.02
CA PRO A 33 1.50 -2.75 -3.97
C PRO A 33 1.80 -3.45 -5.30
N GLY A 34 3.02 -3.26 -5.81
CA GLY A 34 3.43 -3.77 -7.12
C GLY A 34 3.08 -2.89 -8.33
N ALA A 35 2.36 -1.78 -8.14
CA ALA A 35 2.11 -0.83 -9.22
C ALA A 35 3.41 -0.12 -9.67
N LEU A 36 3.44 0.31 -10.93
CA LEU A 36 4.50 1.12 -11.53
C LEU A 36 3.92 2.48 -11.91
N ASN A 37 4.64 3.58 -11.62
CA ASN A 37 4.14 4.92 -11.96
C ASN A 37 4.44 5.28 -13.42
N LEU A 38 3.40 5.49 -14.22
CA LEU A 38 3.45 6.04 -15.58
C LEU A 38 2.66 7.37 -15.62
N PRO A 39 3.20 8.45 -15.05
CA PRO A 39 2.42 9.64 -14.72
C PRO A 39 1.91 10.36 -15.98
N LEU A 40 0.59 10.53 -16.09
CA LEU A 40 0.01 11.31 -17.18
C LEU A 40 0.39 12.80 -17.09
N PHE A 41 0.58 13.30 -15.87
CA PHE A 41 0.96 14.68 -15.60
C PHE A 41 2.08 14.73 -14.56
N SER A 42 2.94 15.76 -14.65
CA SER A 42 3.77 16.18 -13.53
C SER A 42 2.90 16.71 -12.37
N ASP A 43 3.52 16.91 -11.21
CA ASP A 43 2.83 17.48 -10.05
C ASP A 43 2.31 18.91 -10.36
N GLU A 44 3.10 19.73 -11.06
CA GLU A 44 2.75 21.09 -11.47
C GLU A 44 1.65 21.13 -12.53
N GLU A 45 1.79 20.32 -13.58
CA GLU A 45 0.79 20.21 -14.65
C GLU A 45 -0.57 19.77 -14.09
N ARG A 46 -0.56 18.85 -13.12
CA ARG A 46 -1.76 18.39 -12.44
C ARG A 46 -2.44 19.48 -11.62
N VAL A 47 -1.67 20.35 -10.97
CA VAL A 47 -2.18 21.52 -10.24
C VAL A 47 -2.83 22.48 -11.22
N GLU A 48 -2.20 22.76 -12.36
CA GLU A 48 -2.72 23.65 -13.38
C GLU A 48 -4.04 23.13 -13.98
N VAL A 49 -4.05 21.89 -14.49
CA VAL A 49 -5.25 21.24 -15.06
C VAL A 49 -6.37 21.17 -14.01
N GLY A 50 -6.03 20.83 -12.77
CA GLY A 50 -7.00 20.76 -11.67
C GLY A 50 -7.59 22.12 -11.30
N THR A 51 -6.81 23.18 -11.41
CA THR A 51 -7.25 24.56 -11.15
C THR A 51 -8.19 25.03 -12.25
N LEU A 52 -7.83 24.84 -13.51
CA LEU A 52 -8.70 25.17 -14.66
C LEU A 52 -10.03 24.43 -14.59
N TYR A 53 -10.01 23.15 -14.20
CA TYR A 53 -11.22 22.34 -14.10
C TYR A 53 -12.19 22.89 -13.06
N LYS A 54 -11.67 23.29 -11.89
CA LYS A 54 -12.47 23.79 -10.77
C LYS A 54 -12.91 25.24 -10.95
N GLN A 55 -12.03 26.10 -11.47
CA GLN A 55 -12.21 27.55 -11.44
C GLN A 55 -12.69 28.14 -12.76
N VAL A 56 -12.52 27.43 -13.88
CA VAL A 56 -12.83 27.97 -15.21
C VAL A 56 -13.85 27.12 -15.95
N SER A 57 -13.45 25.95 -16.47
CA SER A 57 -14.38 24.99 -17.06
C SER A 57 -13.71 23.62 -17.30
N PRO A 58 -14.49 22.52 -17.30
CA PRO A 58 -14.00 21.20 -17.70
C PRO A 58 -13.37 21.17 -19.09
N GLU A 59 -13.94 21.89 -20.06
CA GLU A 59 -13.45 21.94 -21.43
C GLU A 59 -12.05 22.56 -21.54
N LYS A 60 -11.79 23.69 -20.87
CA LYS A 60 -10.47 24.31 -20.88
C LYS A 60 -9.42 23.45 -20.19
N ALA A 61 -9.80 22.78 -19.10
CA ALA A 61 -8.91 21.84 -18.43
C ALA A 61 -8.58 20.63 -19.32
N PHE A 62 -9.57 20.14 -20.08
CA PHE A 62 -9.38 19.06 -21.04
C PHE A 62 -8.41 19.47 -22.16
N LEU A 63 -8.63 20.62 -22.80
CA LEU A 63 -7.71 21.15 -23.82
C LEU A 63 -6.29 21.33 -23.27
N ARG A 64 -6.16 21.88 -22.06
CA ARG A 64 -4.85 22.02 -21.41
C ARG A 64 -4.19 20.68 -21.11
N GLY A 65 -4.97 19.69 -20.70
CA GLY A 65 -4.51 18.32 -20.53
C GLY A 65 -3.99 17.70 -21.83
N LEU A 66 -4.64 18.00 -22.96
CA LEU A 66 -4.17 17.57 -24.29
C LEU A 66 -2.86 18.25 -24.69
N ASP A 67 -2.64 19.53 -24.36
CA ASP A 67 -1.36 20.20 -24.62
C ASP A 67 -0.20 19.45 -23.96
N PHE A 68 -0.38 19.03 -22.70
CA PHE A 68 0.64 18.31 -21.94
C PHE A 68 0.80 16.85 -22.39
N ALA A 69 -0.30 16.10 -22.45
CA ALA A 69 -0.26 14.68 -22.78
C ALA A 69 0.07 14.44 -24.27
N GLY A 70 -0.45 15.30 -25.15
CA GLY A 70 -0.22 15.25 -26.60
C GLY A 70 1.25 15.35 -26.97
N ALA A 71 1.98 16.27 -26.33
CA ALA A 71 3.42 16.43 -26.53
C ALA A 71 4.25 15.19 -26.13
N ARG A 72 3.69 14.31 -25.28
CA ARG A 72 4.38 13.13 -24.73
C ARG A 72 3.82 11.78 -25.22
N MET A 73 2.93 11.77 -26.21
CA MET A 73 2.28 10.53 -26.70
C MET A 73 3.27 9.42 -27.05
N ARG A 74 4.35 9.74 -27.77
CA ARG A 74 5.40 8.76 -28.10
C ARG A 74 6.04 8.17 -26.84
N TRP A 75 6.42 9.03 -25.90
CA TRP A 75 7.08 8.64 -24.67
C TRP A 75 6.22 7.67 -23.85
N TYR A 76 4.91 7.92 -23.74
CA TYR A 76 4.01 7.03 -23.02
C TYR A 76 3.99 5.61 -23.59
N VAL A 77 3.97 5.46 -24.91
CA VAL A 77 3.95 4.15 -25.57
C VAL A 77 5.28 3.43 -25.37
N GLU A 78 6.41 4.13 -25.54
CA GLU A 78 7.74 3.56 -25.36
C GLU A 78 7.97 3.11 -23.91
N GLU A 79 7.57 3.95 -22.94
CA GLU A 79 7.73 3.64 -21.53
C GLU A 79 6.79 2.52 -21.07
N ALA A 80 5.55 2.49 -21.56
CA ALA A 80 4.64 1.37 -21.32
C ALA A 80 5.20 0.05 -21.90
N ARG A 81 5.85 0.05 -23.08
CA ARG A 81 6.51 -1.15 -23.63
C ARG A 81 7.68 -1.62 -22.78
N ARG A 82 8.39 -0.69 -22.15
CA ARG A 82 9.47 -1.01 -21.21
C ARG A 82 8.94 -1.64 -19.93
N MET A 83 7.83 -1.11 -19.40
CA MET A 83 7.20 -1.60 -18.16
C MET A 83 6.37 -2.87 -18.35
N ALA A 84 5.80 -3.05 -19.54
CA ALA A 84 4.90 -4.14 -19.92
C ALA A 84 5.28 -4.72 -21.29
N PRO A 85 6.40 -5.46 -21.38
CA PRO A 85 6.95 -5.95 -22.65
C PRO A 85 6.05 -6.96 -23.37
N GLU A 86 5.15 -7.64 -22.65
CA GLU A 86 4.19 -8.58 -23.21
C GLU A 86 2.98 -7.90 -23.88
N GLY A 87 2.92 -6.56 -23.85
CA GLY A 87 1.83 -5.80 -24.46
C GLY A 87 0.52 -5.88 -23.67
N LYS A 88 0.58 -6.20 -22.38
CA LYS A 88 -0.58 -6.31 -21.48
C LYS A 88 -0.42 -5.40 -20.28
N ALA A 89 -1.42 -4.58 -19.96
CA ALA A 89 -1.33 -3.67 -18.82
C ALA A 89 -2.69 -3.40 -18.18
N ILE A 90 -2.69 -3.21 -16.85
CA ILE A 90 -3.85 -2.70 -16.10
C ILE A 90 -3.55 -1.25 -15.75
N LEU A 91 -4.42 -0.31 -16.12
CA LEU A 91 -4.22 1.10 -15.82
C LEU A 91 -5.17 1.57 -14.73
N HIS A 92 -4.70 2.49 -13.90
CA HIS A 92 -5.59 3.21 -13.00
C HIS A 92 -5.14 4.65 -12.78
N CYS A 93 -6.12 5.50 -12.47
CA CYS A 93 -5.89 6.82 -11.91
C CYS A 93 -6.61 6.92 -10.56
N TRP A 94 -6.81 8.14 -10.02
CA TRP A 94 -7.51 8.30 -8.74
C TRP A 94 -8.94 7.75 -8.74
N ARG A 95 -9.69 7.91 -9.83
CA ARG A 95 -11.13 7.53 -9.92
C ARG A 95 -11.47 6.60 -11.09
N GLY A 96 -10.49 6.14 -11.86
CA GLY A 96 -10.73 5.29 -13.03
C GLY A 96 -11.48 6.00 -14.18
N GLY A 97 -11.33 7.33 -14.28
CA GLY A 97 -11.96 8.16 -15.32
C GLY A 97 -10.99 8.56 -16.44
N ASP A 98 -11.13 9.78 -16.95
CA ASP A 98 -10.48 10.26 -18.19
C ASP A 98 -8.95 10.13 -18.20
N ARG A 99 -8.27 10.27 -17.06
CA ARG A 99 -6.80 10.14 -17.00
C ARG A 99 -6.34 8.73 -17.39
N SER A 100 -6.87 7.69 -16.74
CA SER A 100 -6.53 6.31 -17.11
C SER A 100 -7.17 5.89 -18.43
N GLY A 101 -8.37 6.39 -18.74
CA GLY A 101 -9.07 6.09 -20.01
C GLY A 101 -8.34 6.62 -21.25
N SER A 102 -7.84 7.85 -21.21
CA SER A 102 -7.08 8.44 -22.33
C SER A 102 -5.78 7.71 -22.61
N LEU A 103 -5.03 7.36 -21.55
CA LEU A 103 -3.80 6.59 -21.71
C LEU A 103 -4.10 5.15 -22.15
N ALA A 104 -5.16 4.53 -21.60
CA ALA A 104 -5.60 3.20 -22.02
C ALA A 104 -5.97 3.16 -23.52
N TRP A 105 -6.66 4.20 -24.01
CA TRP A 105 -6.96 4.33 -25.43
C TRP A 105 -5.69 4.42 -26.28
N LEU A 106 -4.72 5.26 -25.89
CA LEU A 106 -3.46 5.40 -26.62
C LEU A 106 -2.67 4.08 -26.66
N LEU A 107 -2.56 3.40 -25.53
CA LEU A 107 -1.85 2.13 -25.45
C LEU A 107 -2.56 1.04 -26.26
N ALA A 108 -3.89 0.94 -26.16
CA ALA A 108 -4.68 0.01 -26.96
C ALA A 108 -4.51 0.28 -28.47
N PHE A 109 -4.53 1.55 -28.88
CA PHE A 109 -4.27 1.94 -30.27
C PHE A 109 -2.86 1.54 -30.74
N SER A 110 -1.88 1.51 -29.83
CA SER A 110 -0.51 1.08 -30.11
C SER A 110 -0.28 -0.44 -30.06
N GLY A 111 -1.34 -1.23 -29.84
CA GLY A 111 -1.32 -2.69 -29.84
C GLY A 111 -1.34 -3.37 -28.47
N PHE A 112 -1.56 -2.64 -27.37
CA PHE A 112 -1.68 -3.25 -26.05
C PHE A 112 -3.06 -3.86 -25.80
N GLU A 113 -3.10 -4.96 -25.06
CA GLU A 113 -4.27 -5.40 -24.33
C GLU A 113 -4.36 -4.62 -23.01
N VAL A 114 -5.39 -3.79 -22.86
CA VAL A 114 -5.49 -2.86 -21.73
C VAL A 114 -6.78 -3.06 -20.94
N LEU A 115 -6.62 -3.21 -19.63
CA LEU A 115 -7.72 -3.19 -18.66
C LEU A 115 -7.63 -1.92 -17.81
N VAL A 116 -8.76 -1.45 -17.29
CA VAL A 116 -8.80 -0.27 -16.41
C VAL A 116 -9.45 -0.63 -15.07
N LEU A 117 -8.80 -0.25 -13.96
CA LEU A 117 -9.38 -0.39 -12.63
C LEU A 117 -10.62 0.51 -12.48
N ARG A 118 -11.80 -0.09 -12.37
CA ARG A 118 -13.07 0.60 -12.15
C ARG A 118 -13.03 1.37 -10.83
N GLY A 119 -13.40 2.65 -10.90
CA GLY A 119 -13.37 3.54 -9.74
C GLY A 119 -11.96 3.91 -9.27
N GLY A 120 -10.92 3.41 -9.93
CA GLY A 120 -9.51 3.75 -9.70
C GLY A 120 -9.01 3.42 -8.30
N TYR A 121 -7.93 4.09 -7.93
CA TYR A 121 -7.29 3.91 -6.65
C TYR A 121 -8.23 4.19 -5.45
N LYS A 122 -9.18 5.13 -5.59
CA LYS A 122 -10.21 5.36 -4.56
C LYS A 122 -11.06 4.12 -4.29
N ALA A 123 -11.49 3.40 -5.34
CA ALA A 123 -12.28 2.18 -5.17
C ALA A 123 -11.46 1.06 -4.53
N TYR A 124 -10.18 0.94 -4.90
CA TYR A 124 -9.24 0.04 -4.22
C TYR A 124 -9.13 0.35 -2.72
N ARG A 125 -8.95 1.62 -2.35
CA ARG A 125 -8.89 2.03 -0.93
C ARG A 125 -10.17 1.72 -0.16
N ASN A 126 -11.33 1.90 -0.79
CA ASN A 126 -12.60 1.50 -0.18
C ASN A 126 -12.71 -0.02 0.01
N LEU A 127 -12.22 -0.82 -0.95
CA LEU A 127 -12.17 -2.27 -0.81
C LEU A 127 -11.32 -2.67 0.40
N ILE A 128 -10.13 -2.08 0.59
CA ILE A 128 -9.28 -2.34 1.76
C ILE A 128 -10.06 -2.14 3.05
N PHE A 129 -10.69 -0.98 3.20
CA PHE A 129 -11.40 -0.64 4.44
C PHE A 129 -12.59 -1.56 4.70
N SER A 130 -13.35 -1.90 3.66
CA SER A 130 -14.44 -2.87 3.76
C SER A 130 -13.92 -4.26 4.14
N GLN A 131 -12.86 -4.74 3.52
CA GLN A 131 -12.28 -6.05 3.87
C GLN A 131 -11.77 -6.10 5.31
N PHE A 132 -11.09 -5.06 5.82
CA PHE A 132 -10.70 -5.02 7.23
C PHE A 132 -11.88 -4.94 8.20
N ALA A 133 -13.02 -4.37 7.78
CA ALA A 133 -14.21 -4.28 8.60
C ALA A 133 -15.02 -5.59 8.60
N GLU A 134 -15.03 -6.33 7.50
CA GLU A 134 -15.90 -7.48 7.27
C GLU A 134 -15.19 -8.84 7.44
N ARG A 135 -13.89 -8.93 7.11
CA ARG A 135 -13.10 -10.17 7.23
C ARG A 135 -12.70 -10.39 8.68
N SER A 136 -13.06 -11.54 9.24
CA SER A 136 -12.70 -11.96 10.59
C SER A 136 -11.35 -12.69 10.58
N LEU A 137 -10.33 -12.08 11.17
CA LEU A 137 -8.98 -12.66 11.28
C LEU A 137 -8.82 -13.40 12.62
N PRO A 138 -8.32 -14.65 12.65
CA PRO A 138 -8.06 -15.40 13.88
C PRO A 138 -6.77 -14.91 14.57
N LEU A 139 -6.78 -13.65 15.02
CA LEU A 139 -5.64 -12.98 15.64
C LEU A 139 -5.32 -13.57 17.03
N LEU A 140 -4.03 -13.70 17.32
CA LEU A 140 -3.47 -13.99 18.64
C LEU A 140 -2.37 -12.97 18.94
N VAL A 141 -2.61 -12.11 19.92
CA VAL A 141 -1.75 -10.97 20.21
C VAL A 141 -0.62 -11.40 21.13
N LEU A 142 0.62 -11.04 20.79
CA LEU A 142 1.78 -11.19 21.64
C LEU A 142 2.13 -9.85 22.30
N GLY A 143 1.88 -9.76 23.60
CA GLY A 143 2.19 -8.62 24.45
C GLY A 143 3.48 -8.78 25.25
N GLY A 144 3.76 -7.81 26.10
CA GLY A 144 4.97 -7.73 26.90
C GLY A 144 5.69 -6.40 26.76
N PRO A 145 6.44 -5.97 27.77
CA PRO A 145 7.12 -4.67 27.77
C PRO A 145 8.31 -4.65 26.78
N THR A 146 8.78 -3.46 26.38
CA THR A 146 9.96 -3.31 25.51
C THR A 146 11.16 -4.04 26.11
N GLY A 147 11.89 -4.77 25.27
CA GLY A 147 13.00 -5.61 25.69
C GLY A 147 12.61 -6.99 26.24
N SER A 148 11.32 -7.37 26.21
CA SER A 148 10.91 -8.73 26.58
C SER A 148 11.27 -9.80 25.54
N GLY A 149 11.69 -9.41 24.33
CA GLY A 149 12.06 -10.34 23.25
C GLY A 149 10.90 -10.75 22.33
N LYS A 150 9.80 -9.98 22.30
CA LYS A 150 8.63 -10.21 21.40
C LYS A 150 9.06 -10.48 19.95
N THR A 151 9.87 -9.59 19.40
CA THR A 151 10.36 -9.68 18.00
C THR A 151 11.13 -10.98 17.74
N LEU A 152 11.91 -11.49 18.71
CA LEU A 152 12.60 -12.77 18.57
C LEU A 152 11.63 -13.95 18.54
N ILE A 153 10.62 -13.92 19.40
CA ILE A 153 9.58 -14.96 19.46
C ILE A 153 8.77 -14.96 18.17
N LEU A 154 8.35 -13.80 17.66
CA LEU A 154 7.63 -13.70 16.39
C LEU A 154 8.46 -14.20 15.20
N LYS A 155 9.76 -13.90 15.16
CA LYS A 155 10.68 -14.46 14.16
C LYS A 155 10.80 -15.99 14.28
N ALA A 156 10.89 -16.52 15.50
CA ALA A 156 10.95 -17.96 15.73
C ALA A 156 9.64 -18.66 15.33
N LEU A 157 8.49 -18.09 15.66
CA LEU A 157 7.18 -18.59 15.24
C LEU A 157 7.06 -18.63 13.71
N ARG A 158 7.47 -17.56 13.03
CA ARG A 158 7.51 -17.51 11.56
C ARG A 158 8.41 -18.61 10.98
N ALA A 159 9.59 -18.84 11.58
CA ALA A 159 10.50 -19.91 11.16
C ALA A 159 9.92 -21.33 11.38
N LEU A 160 9.00 -21.49 12.32
CA LEU A 160 8.24 -22.72 12.56
C LEU A 160 7.00 -22.84 11.65
N GLY A 161 6.79 -21.91 10.71
CA GLY A 161 5.70 -21.94 9.74
C GLY A 161 4.38 -21.32 10.23
N GLU A 162 4.39 -20.63 11.38
CA GLU A 162 3.24 -19.85 11.85
C GLU A 162 3.03 -18.58 11.00
N GLN A 163 1.79 -18.11 10.97
CA GLN A 163 1.45 -16.83 10.33
C GLN A 163 1.69 -15.70 11.31
N VAL A 164 2.44 -14.67 10.87
CA VAL A 164 2.88 -13.59 11.75
C VAL A 164 2.75 -12.25 11.04
N ILE A 165 1.89 -11.37 11.53
CA ILE A 165 1.85 -9.96 11.14
C ILE A 165 2.83 -9.19 12.02
N ASP A 166 3.90 -8.69 11.40
CA ASP A 166 4.92 -7.86 12.02
C ASP A 166 4.60 -6.40 11.66
N LEU A 167 3.85 -5.74 12.55
CA LEU A 167 3.34 -4.39 12.37
C LEU A 167 4.48 -3.37 12.43
N GLU A 168 5.47 -3.61 13.28
CA GLU A 168 6.66 -2.76 13.40
C GLU A 168 7.48 -2.77 12.11
N GLN A 169 7.72 -3.95 11.53
CA GLN A 169 8.40 -4.08 10.24
C GLN A 169 7.64 -3.37 9.11
N LEU A 170 6.32 -3.54 9.04
CA LEU A 170 5.48 -2.84 8.05
C LEU A 170 5.51 -1.31 8.27
N ALA A 171 5.55 -0.87 9.52
CA ALA A 171 5.63 0.54 9.88
C ALA A 171 7.05 1.13 9.80
N ARG A 172 8.09 0.29 9.58
CA ARG A 172 9.51 0.66 9.71
C ARG A 172 9.79 1.34 11.06
N HIS A 173 9.39 0.65 12.10
CA HIS A 173 9.43 1.08 13.50
C HIS A 173 10.14 0.02 14.34
N LYS A 174 10.66 0.40 15.50
CA LYS A 174 11.43 -0.46 16.39
C LYS A 174 11.13 -0.16 17.85
N GLY A 175 10.20 -0.92 18.40
CA GLY A 175 9.67 -0.81 19.74
C GLY A 175 8.97 0.52 20.03
N SER A 176 7.99 0.46 20.93
CA SER A 176 7.30 1.64 21.46
C SER A 176 8.21 2.68 22.15
N ALA A 177 9.44 2.31 22.53
CA ALA A 177 10.38 3.20 23.24
C ALA A 177 11.44 3.85 22.33
N PHE A 178 11.81 3.23 21.20
CA PHE A 178 12.96 3.66 20.40
C PHE A 178 12.59 4.15 18.99
N GLY A 179 11.35 3.93 18.55
CA GLY A 179 10.82 4.60 17.36
C GLY A 179 11.48 4.11 16.08
N ALA A 180 11.94 5.03 15.24
CA ALA A 180 12.59 4.72 13.96
C ALA A 180 14.12 4.56 14.06
N LEU A 181 14.67 4.30 15.25
CA LEU A 181 16.12 4.24 15.45
C LEU A 181 16.75 3.10 14.63
N GLY A 182 17.61 3.47 13.67
CA GLY A 182 18.27 2.54 12.76
C GLY A 182 17.41 2.04 11.60
N GLU A 183 16.17 2.54 11.47
CA GLU A 183 15.22 2.13 10.43
C GLU A 183 15.17 3.13 9.26
N LEU A 184 14.64 2.68 8.12
CA LEU A 184 14.29 3.55 7.01
C LEU A 184 13.13 4.48 7.39
N SER A 185 12.90 5.54 6.60
CA SER A 185 11.76 6.42 6.81
C SER A 185 10.44 5.65 6.77
N GLN A 186 9.59 5.85 7.80
CA GLN A 186 8.26 5.26 7.86
C GLN A 186 7.46 5.53 6.57
N PRO A 187 6.63 4.58 6.11
CA PRO A 187 5.69 4.85 5.04
C PRO A 187 4.68 5.94 5.45
N THR A 188 3.94 6.45 4.47
CA THR A 188 2.74 7.23 4.77
C THR A 188 1.68 6.33 5.41
N VAL A 189 0.69 6.93 6.07
CA VAL A 189 -0.48 6.18 6.60
C VAL A 189 -1.13 5.36 5.47
N GLU A 190 -1.32 5.99 4.32
CA GLU A 190 -1.99 5.37 3.18
C GLU A 190 -1.21 4.17 2.62
N GLN A 191 0.12 4.29 2.51
CA GLN A 191 0.95 3.19 2.03
C GLN A 191 1.05 2.07 3.07
N PHE A 192 1.15 2.40 4.37
CA PHE A 192 1.11 1.39 5.43
C PHE A 192 -0.17 0.55 5.36
N GLU A 193 -1.32 1.19 5.19
CA GLU A 193 -2.60 0.50 5.10
C GLU A 193 -2.70 -0.38 3.83
N ASN A 194 -2.09 0.04 2.71
CA ASN A 194 -1.99 -0.78 1.49
C ASN A 194 -1.09 -2.00 1.69
N ASP A 195 0.08 -1.80 2.29
CA ASP A 195 1.07 -2.86 2.50
C ASP A 195 0.54 -3.89 3.51
N LEU A 196 -0.10 -3.43 4.59
CA LEU A 196 -0.77 -4.31 5.55
C LEU A 196 -1.88 -5.12 4.89
N HIS A 197 -2.70 -4.50 4.04
CA HIS A 197 -3.76 -5.20 3.31
C HIS A 197 -3.21 -6.28 2.39
N ALA A 198 -2.19 -5.96 1.58
CA ALA A 198 -1.55 -6.93 0.70
C ALA A 198 -0.88 -8.07 1.50
N TYR A 199 -0.28 -7.77 2.65
CA TYR A 199 0.29 -8.79 3.53
C TYR A 199 -0.80 -9.74 4.05
N VAL A 200 -1.87 -9.19 4.63
CA VAL A 200 -3.01 -9.96 5.18
C VAL A 200 -3.75 -10.73 4.09
N GLY A 201 -3.77 -10.23 2.84
CA GLY A 201 -4.33 -10.92 1.69
C GLY A 201 -3.68 -12.27 1.38
N ASN A 202 -2.42 -12.47 1.79
CA ASN A 202 -1.67 -13.70 1.55
C ASN A 202 -1.75 -14.71 2.72
N LEU A 203 -2.48 -14.38 3.79
CA LEU A 203 -2.65 -15.26 4.95
C LEU A 203 -3.88 -16.15 4.81
N ASP A 204 -3.78 -17.34 5.38
CA ASP A 204 -4.85 -18.35 5.51
C ASP A 204 -5.72 -18.06 6.75
N ASP A 205 -7.00 -17.75 6.51
CA ASP A 205 -7.98 -17.44 7.55
C ASP A 205 -8.36 -18.66 8.41
N GLY A 206 -8.05 -19.88 7.97
CA GLY A 206 -8.28 -21.10 8.75
C GLY A 206 -7.24 -21.35 9.85
N ARG A 207 -6.19 -20.54 9.91
CA ARG A 207 -5.04 -20.73 10.82
C ARG A 207 -4.83 -19.48 11.66
N ARG A 208 -4.39 -19.67 12.91
CA ARG A 208 -4.07 -18.52 13.79
C ARG A 208 -3.08 -17.57 13.14
N ILE A 209 -3.20 -16.30 13.47
CA ILE A 209 -2.30 -15.23 13.02
C ILE A 209 -1.73 -14.52 14.24
N TRP A 210 -0.43 -14.67 14.46
CA TRP A 210 0.27 -13.94 15.51
C TRP A 210 0.46 -12.48 15.10
N VAL A 211 0.30 -11.58 16.06
CA VAL A 211 0.45 -10.13 15.82
C VAL A 211 1.00 -9.43 17.05
N GLU A 212 1.77 -8.38 16.84
CA GLU A 212 2.33 -7.54 17.90
C GLU A 212 1.24 -6.76 18.63
N ASN A 213 1.38 -6.63 19.96
CA ASN A 213 0.54 -5.74 20.76
C ASN A 213 0.93 -4.26 20.59
N GLU A 214 0.74 -3.72 19.39
CA GLU A 214 0.98 -2.32 19.10
C GLU A 214 -0.27 -1.48 19.31
N SER A 215 -0.07 -0.20 19.67
CA SER A 215 -1.20 0.74 19.74
C SER A 215 -1.74 1.05 18.34
N ARG A 216 -2.94 1.65 18.25
CA ARG A 216 -3.49 2.09 16.95
C ARG A 216 -2.51 2.94 16.14
N ALA A 217 -1.68 3.74 16.82
CA ALA A 217 -0.60 4.51 16.21
C ALA A 217 0.74 3.79 16.39
N ILE A 218 1.50 3.67 15.31
CA ILE A 218 2.86 3.09 15.31
C ILE A 218 3.80 4.16 14.75
N GLY A 219 4.36 4.97 15.64
CA GLY A 219 5.03 6.21 15.25
C GLY A 219 4.04 7.18 14.57
N ARG A 220 4.21 7.42 13.26
CA ARG A 220 3.38 8.34 12.46
C ARG A 220 2.28 7.65 11.65
N VAL A 221 2.30 6.32 11.58
CA VAL A 221 1.29 5.55 10.84
C VAL A 221 0.17 5.08 11.76
N PHE A 222 -1.00 4.82 11.18
CA PHE A 222 -2.19 4.38 11.90
C PHE A 222 -2.71 3.08 11.31
N GLN A 223 -3.09 2.16 12.18
CA GLN A 223 -3.77 0.93 11.78
C GLN A 223 -5.17 1.22 11.22
N PRO A 224 -5.62 0.54 10.15
CA PRO A 224 -6.99 0.62 9.67
C PRO A 224 -7.98 0.31 10.79
N GLU A 225 -9.09 1.05 10.85
CA GLU A 225 -10.05 0.93 11.95
C GLU A 225 -10.61 -0.49 12.12
N GLY A 226 -10.95 -1.15 11.02
CA GLY A 226 -11.44 -2.54 11.05
C GLY A 226 -10.44 -3.52 11.64
N PHE A 227 -9.16 -3.41 11.25
CA PHE A 227 -8.08 -4.23 11.78
C PHE A 227 -7.83 -3.97 13.27
N TRP A 228 -7.75 -2.68 13.65
CA TRP A 228 -7.53 -2.28 15.05
C TRP A 228 -8.64 -2.78 15.98
N LYS A 229 -9.90 -2.71 15.55
CA LYS A 229 -11.03 -3.25 16.34
C LYS A 229 -10.89 -4.75 16.58
N GLN A 230 -10.40 -5.51 15.60
CA GLN A 230 -10.15 -6.94 15.79
C GLN A 230 -8.98 -7.17 16.76
N LEU A 231 -7.89 -6.40 16.60
CA LEU A 231 -6.70 -6.52 17.45
C LEU A 231 -7.00 -6.33 18.94
N ILE A 232 -7.78 -5.31 19.33
CA ILE A 232 -8.06 -5.03 20.75
C ILE A 232 -9.01 -6.04 21.42
N HIS A 233 -9.75 -6.84 20.64
CA HIS A 233 -10.64 -7.88 21.16
C HIS A 233 -10.02 -9.29 21.04
N ALA A 234 -8.87 -9.41 20.39
CA ALA A 234 -8.19 -10.68 20.19
C ALA A 234 -7.58 -11.20 21.51
N PRO A 235 -7.46 -12.52 21.70
CA PRO A 235 -6.75 -13.08 22.84
C PRO A 235 -5.32 -12.57 22.94
N LEU A 236 -4.88 -12.26 24.15
CA LEU A 236 -3.55 -11.71 24.46
C LEU A 236 -2.71 -12.72 25.24
N ILE A 237 -1.50 -12.98 24.75
CA ILE A 237 -0.43 -13.66 25.50
C ILE A 237 0.58 -12.60 25.93
N GLU A 238 0.62 -12.32 27.22
CA GLU A 238 1.55 -11.35 27.80
C GLU A 238 2.87 -12.05 28.15
N LEU A 239 3.98 -11.56 27.59
CA LEU A 239 5.32 -12.07 27.94
C LEU A 239 5.84 -11.40 29.20
N GLU A 240 6.11 -12.22 30.21
CA GLU A 240 6.82 -11.80 31.41
C GLU A 240 8.30 -12.14 31.31
N ARG A 241 9.14 -11.14 31.59
CA ARG A 241 10.59 -11.29 31.68
C ARG A 241 11.09 -10.45 32.83
N ASN A 242 11.98 -11.00 33.66
CA ASN A 242 12.53 -10.27 34.79
C ASN A 242 13.29 -9.03 34.32
N PHE A 243 13.39 -8.03 35.19
CA PHE A 243 13.97 -6.73 34.87
C PHE A 243 15.42 -6.81 34.39
N GLN A 244 16.25 -7.65 35.03
CA GLN A 244 17.68 -7.73 34.73
C GLN A 244 17.93 -8.29 33.32
N ASP A 245 17.19 -9.32 32.91
CA ASP A 245 17.28 -9.87 31.58
C ASP A 245 16.76 -8.91 30.51
N ARG A 246 15.75 -8.10 30.82
CA ARG A 246 15.27 -7.03 29.93
C ARG A 246 16.32 -5.96 29.73
N VAL A 247 16.97 -5.49 30.80
CA VAL A 247 18.04 -4.48 30.71
C VAL A 247 19.19 -5.00 29.85
N ARG A 248 19.66 -6.23 30.10
CA ARG A 248 20.73 -6.84 29.29
C ARG A 248 20.36 -6.87 27.81
N TYR A 249 19.17 -7.37 27.49
CA TYR A 249 18.70 -7.48 26.12
C TYR A 249 18.52 -6.11 25.43
N LEU A 250 18.02 -5.11 26.15
CA LEU A 250 17.89 -3.74 25.62
C LEU A 250 19.25 -3.14 25.28
N VAL A 251 20.27 -3.35 26.11
CA VAL A 251 21.63 -2.87 25.82
C VAL A 251 22.19 -3.57 24.58
N GLU A 252 22.04 -4.89 24.48
CA GLU A 252 22.48 -5.66 23.31
C GLU A 252 21.81 -5.22 22.01
N GLU A 253 20.49 -4.95 22.04
CA GLU A 253 19.70 -4.64 20.84
C GLU A 253 19.76 -3.16 20.42
N TYR A 254 19.99 -2.24 21.38
CA TYR A 254 19.85 -0.80 21.14
C TYR A 254 21.10 0.05 21.39
N ALA A 255 22.22 -0.51 21.88
CA ALA A 255 23.46 0.25 22.08
C ALA A 255 24.48 0.09 20.95
N CYS A 256 24.09 -0.47 19.80
CA CYS A 256 25.00 -0.89 18.73
C CYS A 256 24.92 -0.06 17.43
N PHE A 257 24.41 1.18 17.49
CA PHE A 257 24.24 2.06 16.32
C PHE A 257 25.23 3.23 16.32
#